data_AF-A0A6N9T9V2-F1
#
_entry.id   AF-A0A6N9T9V2-F1
#
_cell.length_a   1.000
_cell.length_b   1.000
_cell.length_c   1.000
_cell.angle_alpha   90.00
_cell.angle_beta   90.00
_cell.angle_gamma   90.00
#
_symmetry.space_group_name_H-M   'P 1'
#
loop_
_entity.id
_entity.type
_entity.pdbx_description
1 polymer ?
#
loop_
_entity_poly.entity_id
_entity_poly.type
_entity_poly.pdbx_seq_one_letter_code
_entity_poly.pdbx_strand_id
1 'polypeptide(L)'
;MPDFEHVEDVIEWLQPMGYAAFWEETRPYRLTLQDRASCDAQIARGDVPEALVLRGLKTLARVELTRKLGLERRIWHPPGAPH
;
A
#
# COMPACT_ATOMS: atom_id res chain seq x y z
N MET A 1 -8.71 6.33 -11.21
CA MET A 1 -8.21 5.87 -9.89
C MET A 1 -8.97 4.60 -9.57
N PRO A 2 -8.31 3.55 -9.05
CA PRO A 2 -9.01 2.37 -8.55
C PRO A 2 -10.06 2.76 -7.50
N ASP A 3 -11.21 2.10 -7.58
CA ASP A 3 -12.28 2.20 -6.58
C ASP A 3 -11.99 1.14 -5.53
N PHE A 4 -11.79 1.57 -4.28
CA PHE A 4 -11.50 0.69 -3.16
C PHE A 4 -12.73 0.64 -2.27
N GLU A 5 -13.31 -0.55 -2.09
CA GLU A 5 -14.46 -0.76 -1.21
C GLU A 5 -13.98 -1.23 0.18
N HIS A 6 -12.92 -2.04 0.20
CA HIS A 6 -12.36 -2.64 1.40
C HIS A 6 -10.85 -2.43 1.51
N VAL A 7 -10.33 -2.64 2.72
CA VAL A 7 -8.88 -2.67 2.98
C VAL A 7 -8.16 -3.69 2.09
N GLU A 8 -8.80 -4.83 1.83
CA GLU A 8 -8.31 -5.90 0.98
C GLU A 8 -8.05 -5.44 -0.45
N ASP A 9 -8.92 -4.61 -1.03
CA ASP A 9 -8.74 -4.10 -2.39
C ASP A 9 -7.44 -3.27 -2.50
N VAL A 10 -7.12 -2.51 -1.45
CA VAL A 10 -5.85 -1.76 -1.36
C VAL A 10 -4.66 -2.71 -1.26
N ILE A 11 -4.78 -3.80 -0.51
CA ILE A 11 -3.71 -4.81 -0.39
C ILE A 11 -3.47 -5.47 -1.74
N GLU A 12 -4.53 -5.93 -2.40
CA GLU A 12 -4.47 -6.62 -3.70
C GLU A 12 -3.91 -5.71 -4.79
N TRP A 13 -4.27 -4.42 -4.76
CA TRP A 13 -3.72 -3.42 -5.66
C TRP A 13 -2.22 -3.14 -5.42
N LEU A 14 -1.79 -3.03 -4.16
CA LEU A 14 -0.38 -2.77 -3.83
C LEU A 14 0.52 -4.00 -4.02
N GLN A 15 -0.01 -5.22 -3.89
CA GLN A 15 0.78 -6.45 -3.86
C GLN A 15 1.65 -6.67 -5.12
N PRO A 16 1.13 -6.57 -6.36
CA PRO A 16 1.93 -6.79 -7.57
C PRO A 16 2.87 -5.62 -7.92
N MET A 17 2.75 -4.46 -7.27
CA MET A 17 3.51 -3.27 -7.65
C MET A 17 5.02 -3.40 -7.38
N GLY A 18 5.84 -3.06 -8.37
CA GLY A 18 7.27 -2.80 -8.18
C GLY A 18 7.51 -1.43 -7.55
N TYR A 19 8.77 -1.14 -7.20
CA TYR A 19 9.16 0.09 -6.52
C TYR A 19 8.84 1.36 -7.34
N ALA A 20 9.16 1.37 -8.63
CA ALA A 20 8.83 2.51 -9.50
C ALA A 20 7.31 2.70 -9.68
N ALA A 21 6.59 1.60 -9.95
CA ALA A 21 5.14 1.62 -10.14
C ALA A 21 4.41 2.12 -8.88
N PHE A 22 4.88 1.72 -7.70
CA PHE A 22 4.34 2.19 -6.43
C PHE A 22 4.33 3.72 -6.34
N TRP A 23 5.43 4.39 -6.71
CA TRP A 23 5.52 5.84 -6.61
C TRP A 23 4.60 6.56 -7.61
N GLU A 24 4.51 6.07 -8.84
CA GLU A 24 3.63 6.68 -9.86
C GLU A 24 2.15 6.49 -9.51
N GLU A 25 1.76 5.27 -9.13
CA GLU A 25 0.37 4.91 -8.85
C GLU A 25 -0.16 5.51 -7.55
N THR A 26 0.70 5.69 -6.52
CA THR A 26 0.30 6.28 -5.24
C THR A 26 0.37 7.81 -5.21
N ARG A 27 1.05 8.44 -6.18
CA ARG A 27 1.21 9.90 -6.29
C ARG A 27 -0.11 10.69 -6.20
N PRO A 28 -1.23 10.27 -6.84
CA PRO A 28 -2.50 11.00 -6.78
C PRO A 28 -3.08 11.10 -5.37
N TYR A 29 -2.79 10.12 -4.50
CA TYR A 29 -3.34 10.03 -3.16
C TYR A 29 -2.61 10.91 -2.13
N ARG A 30 -1.47 11.50 -2.51
CA ARG A 30 -0.64 12.39 -1.67
C ARG A 30 -0.44 11.80 -0.27
N LEU A 31 0.08 10.57 -0.24
CA LEU A 31 0.29 9.81 1.00
C LEU A 31 1.44 10.42 1.81
N THR A 32 1.32 10.39 3.13
CA THR A 32 2.37 10.86 4.04
C THR A 32 3.40 9.76 4.25
N LEU A 33 4.28 9.57 3.25
CA LEU A 33 5.33 8.54 3.25
C LEU A 33 6.71 9.17 3.40
N GLN A 34 7.73 8.34 3.64
CA GLN A 34 9.12 8.75 3.49
C GLN A 34 9.36 9.26 2.06
N ASP A 35 10.23 10.26 1.89
CA ASP A 35 10.51 10.80 0.56
C ASP A 35 11.22 9.77 -0.33
N ARG A 36 10.83 9.70 -1.61
CA ARG A 36 11.43 8.79 -2.60
C ARG A 36 12.94 8.94 -2.66
N ALA A 37 13.47 10.16 -2.60
CA ALA A 37 14.90 10.40 -2.66
C ALA A 37 15.65 9.78 -1.45
N SER A 38 15.02 9.76 -0.28
CA SER A 38 15.58 9.12 0.91
C SER A 38 15.60 7.60 0.77
N CYS A 39 14.53 7.02 0.22
CA CYS A 39 14.46 5.58 -0.05
C CYS A 39 15.50 5.17 -1.11
N ASP A 40 15.61 5.93 -2.19
CA ASP A 40 16.60 5.69 -3.26
C ASP A 40 18.04 5.75 -2.71
N ALA A 41 18.33 6.69 -1.82
CA ALA A 41 19.64 6.79 -1.17
C ALA A 41 19.96 5.57 -0.28
N GLN A 42 18.99 5.07 0.49
CA GLN A 42 19.18 3.87 1.33
C GLN A 42 19.43 2.61 0.48
N ILE A 43 18.71 2.48 -0.63
CA ILE A 43 18.89 1.38 -1.58
C ILE A 43 20.27 1.47 -2.25
N ALA A 44 20.64 2.65 -2.75
CA ALA A 44 21.92 2.87 -3.44
C ALA A 44 23.14 2.67 -2.52
N ARG A 45 23.00 2.98 -1.22
CA ARG A 45 24.03 2.72 -0.21
C ARG A 45 24.14 1.25 0.17
N GLY A 46 23.13 0.44 -0.13
CA GLY A 46 23.04 -0.95 0.29
C GLY A 46 22.67 -1.12 1.77
N ASP A 47 22.22 -0.06 2.45
CA ASP A 47 21.81 -0.11 3.86
C ASP A 47 20.56 -0.98 4.03
N VAL A 48 19.64 -0.93 3.06
CA VAL A 48 18.37 -1.66 3.06
C VAL A 48 18.08 -2.20 1.66
N PRO A 49 17.75 -3.49 1.50
CA PRO A 49 17.33 -4.04 0.21
C PRO A 49 16.05 -3.35 -0.31
N GLU A 50 15.96 -3.12 -1.62
CA GLU A 50 14.78 -2.51 -2.27
C GLU A 50 13.48 -3.22 -1.88
N ALA A 51 13.48 -4.56 -1.85
CA ALA A 51 12.31 -5.35 -1.48
C ALA A 51 11.81 -5.04 -0.05
N LEU A 52 12.71 -4.75 0.89
CA LEU A 52 12.36 -4.42 2.27
C LEU A 52 11.82 -2.98 2.37
N VAL A 53 12.44 -2.03 1.67
CA VAL A 53 11.95 -0.65 1.54
C VAL A 53 10.54 -0.65 0.95
N LEU A 54 10.35 -1.34 -0.18
CA LEU A 54 9.07 -1.45 -0.87
C LEU A 54 7.99 -2.10 0.02
N ARG A 55 8.35 -3.14 0.78
CA ARG A 55 7.42 -3.78 1.73
C ARG A 55 6.97 -2.79 2.82
N GLY A 56 7.90 -2.00 3.35
CA GLY A 56 7.61 -0.93 4.32
C GLY A 56 6.67 0.13 3.73
N LEU A 57 7.01 0.63 2.53
CA LEU A 57 6.21 1.62 1.80
C LEU A 57 4.79 1.13 1.51
N LYS A 58 4.62 -0.10 1.03
CA LYS A 58 3.28 -0.71 0.81
C LYS A 58 2.49 -0.81 2.11
N THR A 59 3.14 -1.14 3.22
CA THR A 59 2.48 -1.23 4.53
C THR A 59 1.97 0.14 4.99
N LEU A 60 2.80 1.18 4.87
CA LEU A 60 2.42 2.54 5.21
C LEU A 60 1.34 3.08 4.27
N ALA A 61 1.48 2.85 2.97
CA ALA A 61 0.49 3.27 1.97
C ALA A 61 -0.87 2.65 2.23
N ARG A 62 -0.92 1.35 2.57
CA ARG A 62 -2.17 0.69 2.99
C ARG A 62 -2.81 1.41 4.18
N VAL A 63 -2.04 1.67 5.24
CA VAL A 63 -2.57 2.33 6.45
C VAL A 63 -3.11 3.72 6.13
N GLU A 64 -2.35 4.52 5.38
CA GLU A 64 -2.75 5.87 4.99
C GLU A 64 -3.96 5.87 4.06
N LEU A 65 -4.01 5.00 3.06
CA LEU A 65 -5.14 4.86 2.12
C LEU A 65 -6.41 4.41 2.84
N THR A 66 -6.31 3.37 3.66
CA THR A 66 -7.44 2.89 4.49
C THR A 66 -8.00 4.00 5.35
N ARG A 67 -7.14 4.79 6.01
CA ARG A 67 -7.57 5.92 6.84
C ARG A 67 -8.20 7.05 6.03
N LYS A 68 -7.58 7.43 4.91
CA LYS A 68 -8.07 8.53 4.06
C LYS A 68 -9.41 8.21 3.40
N LEU A 69 -9.62 6.96 3.02
CA LEU A 69 -10.81 6.51 2.32
C LEU A 69 -11.88 5.94 3.28
N GLY A 70 -11.57 5.81 4.57
CA GLY A 70 -12.51 5.28 5.57
C GLY A 70 -12.85 3.81 5.35
N LEU A 71 -11.94 3.02 4.78
CA LEU A 71 -12.21 1.65 4.37
C LEU A 71 -12.33 0.73 5.59
N GLU A 72 -13.34 -0.11 5.58
CA GLU A 72 -13.49 -1.20 6.53
C GLU A 72 -12.88 -2.48 5.97
N ARG A 73 -12.54 -3.42 6.86
CA ARG A 73 -12.13 -4.75 6.42
C ARG A 73 -13.35 -5.48 5.88
N ARG A 74 -13.16 -6.30 4.85
CA ARG A 74 -14.24 -7.14 4.35
C ARG A 74 -14.70 -8.06 5.48
N ILE A 75 -15.99 -7.98 5.82
CA ILE A 75 -16.58 -8.92 6.75
C ILE A 75 -16.56 -10.28 6.04
N TRP A 76 -15.77 -11.20 6.56
CA TRP A 76 -15.80 -12.58 6.10
C TRP A 76 -17.13 -13.19 6.51
N HIS A 77 -18.03 -13.36 5.53
CA HIS A 77 -19.24 -14.14 5.73
C HIS A 77 -18.93 -15.60 5.35
N PRO A 78 -18.94 -16.55 6.30
CA PRO A 78 -18.88 -17.96 5.93
C PRO A 78 -20.08 -18.30 5.04
N PRO A 79 -19.91 -19.00 3.92
CA PRO A 79 -21.05 -19.55 3.20
C PRO A 79 -21.79 -20.52 4.13
N GLY A 80 -22.94 -20.11 4.67
CA GLY A 80 -23.82 -20.95 5.50
C GLY A 80 -24.17 -20.46 6.92
N ALA A 81 -23.86 -19.24 7.34
CA ALA A 81 -24.37 -18.72 8.62
C ALA A 81 -25.89 -18.42 8.51
N PRO A 82 -26.77 -19.06 9.30
CA PRO A 82 -28.18 -18.69 9.36
C PRO A 82 -28.37 -17.38 10.15
N HIS A 83 -29.34 -16.57 9.72
CA HIS A 83 -29.82 -15.36 10.39
C HIS A 83 -30.52 -15.66 11.72
#